data_AF-A0A7C1SS50-F1
#
_entry.id   AF-A0A7C1SS50-F1
#
_cell.length_a   1.000
_cell.length_b   1.000
_cell.length_c   1.000
_cell.angle_alpha   90.00
_cell.angle_beta   90.00
_cell.angle_gamma   90.00
#
_symmetry.space_group_name_H-M   'P 1'
#
loop_
_entity.id
_entity.type
_entity.pdbx_description
1 polymer ?
#
loop_
_entity_poly.entity_id
_entity_poly.type
_entity_poly.pdbx_seq_one_letter_code
_entity_poly.pdbx_strand_id
1 'polypeptide(L)'
;MGLHRSKRVGYGYHTFEVDLMRKVEAYIRRIIKMFSKHFTIRMRSGHLRGMRIVAVAGPKFARDEYEIEMTNAFLQHLREGAVVYDIGAHWGYFSLLASRIVGNQGHVVAFEPHPHNVQVIKKNSL
;
A
#
# COMPACT_ATOMS: atom_id res chain seq x y z
N MET A 1 63.33 -9.57 25.79
CA MET A 1 63.14 -9.94 24.38
C MET A 1 61.65 -10.00 24.12
N GLY A 2 61.05 -8.86 23.73
CA GLY A 2 59.62 -8.75 23.51
C GLY A 2 59.29 -9.02 22.04
N LEU A 3 58.28 -9.85 21.80
CA LEU A 3 57.56 -9.87 20.53
C LEU A 3 56.08 -9.63 20.80
N HIS A 4 55.59 -8.64 20.06
CA HIS A 4 54.36 -7.91 20.24
C HIS A 4 53.53 -8.11 18.94
N ARG A 5 52.20 -8.16 19.09
CA ARG A 5 51.15 -8.06 18.04
C ARG A 5 50.93 -9.37 17.24
N SER A 6 49.69 -9.83 17.07
CA SER A 6 48.62 -9.11 16.39
C SER A 6 47.24 -9.28 17.04
N LYS A 7 46.58 -8.16 17.31
CA LYS A 7 45.16 -8.06 17.67
C LYS A 7 44.35 -7.66 16.44
N ARG A 8 43.22 -8.34 16.25
CA ARG A 8 41.93 -7.85 15.70
C ARG A 8 41.98 -7.08 14.37
N VAL A 9 41.66 -7.79 13.28
CA VAL A 9 41.12 -7.21 12.04
C VAL A 9 39.89 -8.03 11.66
N GLY A 10 38.70 -7.45 11.69
CA GLY A 10 37.47 -8.17 11.30
C GLY A 10 36.14 -7.46 11.55
N TYR A 11 36.07 -6.44 12.42
CA TYR A 11 34.78 -5.83 12.78
C TYR A 11 34.34 -4.65 11.89
N GLY A 12 35.26 -4.00 11.17
CA GLY A 12 34.96 -2.81 10.36
C GLY A 12 34.44 -3.08 8.95
N TYR A 13 34.80 -4.22 8.34
CA TYR A 13 34.38 -4.56 6.97
C TYR A 13 32.93 -5.05 6.92
N HIS A 14 32.51 -5.86 7.89
CA HIS A 14 31.12 -6.34 7.99
C HIS A 14 30.11 -5.21 8.20
N THR A 15 30.48 -4.15 8.93
CA THR A 15 29.57 -3.02 9.17
C THR A 15 29.40 -2.14 7.93
N PHE A 16 30.46 -1.98 7.12
CA PHE A 16 30.40 -1.24 5.85
C PHE A 16 29.59 -1.97 4.78
N GLU A 17 29.78 -3.29 4.64
CA GLU A 17 29.04 -4.11 3.68
C GLU A 17 27.54 -4.16 4.00
N VAL A 18 27.18 -4.28 5.30
CA VAL A 18 25.78 -4.21 5.75
C VAL A 18 25.17 -2.82 5.49
N ASP A 19 25.91 -1.73 5.69
CA ASP A 19 25.41 -0.38 5.39
C ASP A 19 25.22 -0.14 3.89
N LEU A 20 26.16 -0.60 3.06
CA LEU A 20 26.06 -0.56 1.61
C LEU A 20 24.84 -1.34 1.11
N MET A 21 24.62 -2.57 1.61
CA MET A 21 23.47 -3.38 1.23
C MET A 21 22.14 -2.73 1.64
N ARG A 22 22.06 -2.12 2.84
CA ARG A 22 20.87 -1.35 3.26
C ARG A 22 20.57 -0.17 2.33
N LYS A 23 21.60 0.54 1.87
CA LYS A 23 21.46 1.63 0.89
C LYS A 23 20.99 1.13 -0.46
N VAL A 24 21.57 0.03 -0.96
CA VAL A 24 21.17 -0.61 -2.22
C VAL A 24 19.70 -1.04 -2.15
N GLU A 25 19.30 -1.72 -1.08
CA GLU A 25 17.90 -2.11 -0.88
C GLU A 25 16.95 -0.90 -0.81
N ALA A 26 17.33 0.17 -0.10
CA ALA A 26 16.53 1.38 0.00
C ALA A 26 16.34 2.04 -1.38
N TYR A 27 17.40 2.05 -2.20
CA TYR A 27 17.36 2.57 -3.56
C TYR A 27 16.47 1.72 -4.47
N ILE A 28 16.62 0.40 -4.44
CA ILE A 28 15.76 -0.54 -5.18
C ILE A 28 14.29 -0.35 -4.78
N ARG A 29 13.98 -0.28 -3.48
CA ARG A 29 12.61 -0.02 -2.98
C ARG A 29 12.06 1.30 -3.52
N ARG A 30 12.87 2.35 -3.58
CA ARG A 30 12.47 3.66 -4.12
C ARG A 30 12.15 3.60 -5.61
N ILE A 31 12.97 2.90 -6.40
CA ILE A 31 12.72 2.68 -7.83
C ILE A 31 11.43 1.89 -8.04
N ILE A 32 11.27 0.75 -7.36
CA ILE A 32 10.06 -0.08 -7.45
C ILE A 32 8.82 0.74 -7.13
N LYS A 33 8.83 1.53 -6.05
CA LYS A 33 7.73 2.42 -5.68
C LYS A 33 7.44 3.50 -6.73
N MET A 34 8.49 4.03 -7.36
CA MET A 34 8.35 5.05 -8.41
C MET A 34 7.69 4.48 -9.67
N PHE A 35 7.99 3.24 -10.04
CA PHE A 35 7.41 2.61 -11.22
C PHE A 35 6.05 1.96 -10.94
N SER A 36 5.82 1.41 -9.73
CA SER A 36 4.58 0.71 -9.36
C SER A 36 3.32 1.57 -9.51
N LYS A 37 3.43 2.89 -9.38
CA LYS A 37 2.30 3.83 -9.59
C LYS A 37 1.75 3.90 -11.03
N HIS A 38 2.46 3.30 -11.98
CA HIS A 38 2.05 3.23 -13.39
C HIS A 38 1.35 1.92 -13.72
N PHE A 39 1.38 0.95 -12.82
CA PHE A 39 0.79 -0.36 -13.04
C PHE A 39 -0.44 -0.55 -12.15
N THR A 40 -1.48 -1.12 -12.73
CA THR A 40 -2.63 -1.62 -11.98
C THR A 40 -2.57 -3.14 -11.91
N ILE A 41 -2.89 -3.70 -10.75
CA ILE A 41 -3.08 -5.12 -10.55
C ILE A 41 -4.57 -5.42 -10.42
N ARG A 42 -5.01 -6.55 -10.98
CA ARG A 42 -6.36 -7.05 -10.74
C ARG A 42 -6.39 -7.82 -9.43
N MET A 43 -7.25 -7.40 -8.50
CA MET A 43 -7.49 -8.10 -7.25
C MET A 43 -8.07 -9.49 -7.54
N ARG A 44 -7.38 -10.54 -7.08
CA ARG A 44 -7.79 -11.94 -7.30
C ARG A 44 -8.69 -12.50 -6.21
N SER A 45 -8.64 -11.93 -5.01
CA SER A 45 -9.38 -12.37 -3.82
C SER A 45 -9.90 -11.17 -3.01
N GLY A 46 -10.72 -11.45 -2.00
CA GLY A 46 -11.27 -10.44 -1.10
C GLY A 46 -12.51 -9.71 -1.62
N HIS A 47 -13.01 -8.77 -0.82
CA HIS A 47 -14.10 -7.84 -1.09
C HIS A 47 -13.83 -6.95 -2.30
N LEU A 48 -12.57 -6.65 -2.61
CA LEU A 48 -12.17 -5.92 -3.82
C LEU A 48 -11.94 -6.80 -5.05
N ARG A 49 -12.22 -8.12 -4.98
CA ARG A 49 -12.00 -9.05 -6.10
C ARG A 49 -12.59 -8.51 -7.41
N GLY A 50 -11.78 -8.61 -8.47
CA GLY A 50 -12.14 -8.16 -9.81
C GLY A 50 -11.71 -6.73 -10.13
N MET A 51 -11.57 -5.84 -9.14
CA MET A 51 -11.16 -4.45 -9.35
C MET A 51 -9.69 -4.35 -9.75
N ARG A 52 -9.38 -3.26 -10.47
CA ARG A 52 -8.01 -2.84 -10.78
C ARG A 52 -7.56 -1.79 -9.77
N ILE A 53 -6.51 -2.10 -9.02
CA ILE A 53 -5.91 -1.18 -8.06
C ILE A 53 -4.46 -0.86 -8.45
N VAL A 54 -4.00 0.36 -8.20
CA VAL A 54 -2.59 0.70 -8.44
C VAL A 54 -1.68 -0.11 -7.52
N ALA A 55 -0.59 -0.68 -8.07
CA ALA A 55 0.31 -1.60 -7.36
C ALA A 55 1.05 -0.98 -6.16
N VAL A 56 0.94 0.33 -5.93
CA VAL A 56 1.60 1.07 -4.85
C VAL A 56 1.09 0.76 -3.46
N ALA A 57 -0.10 0.17 -3.32
CA ALA A 57 -0.58 -0.25 -2.01
C ALA A 57 0.43 -1.23 -1.39
N GLY A 58 0.98 -2.14 -2.19
CA GLY A 58 1.94 -3.15 -1.74
C GLY A 58 1.26 -4.48 -1.41
N PRO A 59 2.03 -5.57 -1.30
CA PRO A 59 1.50 -6.93 -1.28
C PRO A 59 0.56 -7.21 -0.10
N LYS A 60 0.74 -6.50 1.03
CA LYS A 60 -0.14 -6.62 2.20
C LYS A 60 -1.59 -6.22 1.92
N PHE A 61 -1.82 -5.29 0.99
CA PHE A 61 -3.18 -4.86 0.62
C PHE A 61 -3.77 -5.67 -0.53
N ALA A 62 -2.93 -6.43 -1.26
CA ALA A 62 -3.39 -7.31 -2.33
C ALA A 62 -4.15 -8.54 -1.83
N ARG A 63 -4.08 -8.84 -0.52
CA ARG A 63 -4.83 -9.92 0.12
C ARG A 63 -6.18 -9.50 0.68
N ASP A 64 -6.51 -8.20 0.65
CA ASP A 64 -7.77 -7.67 1.21
C ASP A 64 -7.97 -7.97 2.71
N GLU A 65 -6.87 -8.23 3.42
CA GLU A 65 -6.85 -8.47 4.88
C GLU A 65 -6.70 -7.16 5.67
N TYR A 66 -7.00 -6.02 5.06
CA TYR A 66 -6.81 -4.72 5.70
C TYR A 66 -7.96 -4.46 6.68
N GLU A 67 -7.63 -4.44 7.98
CA GLU A 67 -8.55 -4.09 9.07
C GLU A 67 -9.90 -4.81 8.96
N ILE A 68 -9.86 -6.15 8.97
CA ILE A 68 -11.01 -7.03 8.72
C ILE A 68 -12.22 -6.69 9.59
N GLU A 69 -12.01 -6.41 10.86
CA GLU A 69 -13.07 -6.05 11.80
C GLU A 69 -13.77 -4.75 11.40
N MET A 70 -13.00 -3.72 11.02
CA MET A 70 -13.55 -2.46 10.51
C MET A 70 -14.21 -2.63 9.16
N THR A 71 -13.64 -3.42 8.26
CA THR A 71 -14.23 -3.77 6.97
C THR A 71 -15.59 -4.42 7.13
N ASN A 72 -15.71 -5.39 8.03
CA ASN A 72 -16.97 -6.07 8.32
C ASN A 72 -18.00 -5.12 8.92
N ALA A 73 -17.61 -4.31 9.90
CA ALA A 73 -18.50 -3.32 10.50
C ALA A 73 -18.98 -2.29 9.46
N PHE A 74 -18.08 -1.81 8.60
CA PHE A 74 -18.41 -0.88 7.52
C PHE A 74 -19.43 -1.48 6.55
N LEU A 75 -19.21 -2.73 6.11
CA LEU A 75 -20.10 -3.43 5.19
C LEU A 75 -21.49 -3.68 5.78
N GLN A 76 -21.59 -3.94 7.09
CA GLN A 76 -22.88 -4.16 7.76
C GLN A 76 -23.78 -2.92 7.79
N HIS A 77 -23.20 -1.73 7.73
CA HIS A 77 -23.95 -0.46 7.82
C HIS A 77 -24.22 0.17 6.45
N LEU A 78 -23.56 -0.31 5.40
CA LEU A 78 -23.67 0.23 4.06
C LEU A 78 -24.90 -0.31 3.33
N ARG A 79 -25.54 0.54 2.54
CA ARG A 79 -26.78 0.21 1.81
C ARG A 79 -26.70 0.68 0.37
N GLU A 80 -27.40 -0.02 -0.52
CA GLU A 80 -27.62 0.45 -1.89
C GLU A 80 -28.26 1.84 -1.88
N GLY A 81 -27.82 2.72 -2.78
CA GLY A 81 -28.30 4.10 -2.85
C GLY A 81 -27.70 5.05 -1.80
N ALA A 82 -26.85 4.57 -0.89
CA ALA A 82 -26.27 5.44 0.13
C ALA A 82 -25.25 6.44 -0.45
N VAL A 83 -25.11 7.58 0.23
CA VAL A 83 -24.02 8.54 0.02
C VAL A 83 -22.97 8.32 1.10
N VAL A 84 -21.73 8.06 0.68
CA VAL A 84 -20.60 7.76 1.55
C VAL A 84 -19.56 8.85 1.43
N TYR A 85 -19.09 9.37 2.56
CA TYR A 85 -17.97 10.29 2.64
C TYR A 85 -16.78 9.57 3.27
N ASP A 86 -15.74 9.29 2.49
CA ASP A 86 -14.50 8.63 2.92
C ASP A 86 -13.44 9.71 3.22
N ILE A 87 -13.25 10.03 4.50
CA ILE A 87 -12.36 11.10 4.95
C ILE A 87 -10.97 10.52 5.24
N GLY A 88 -9.95 10.96 4.49
CA GLY A 88 -8.61 10.40 4.58
C GLY A 88 -8.47 9.10 3.79
N ALA A 89 -9.00 9.10 2.55
CA ALA A 89 -9.18 7.90 1.74
C ALA A 89 -7.87 7.14 1.42
N HIS A 90 -6.69 7.74 1.62
CA HIS A 90 -5.38 7.13 1.43
C HIS A 90 -5.26 6.51 0.02
N TRP A 91 -5.16 5.18 -0.14
CA TRP A 91 -5.13 4.57 -1.49
C TRP A 91 -6.53 4.25 -2.06
N GLY A 92 -7.61 4.50 -1.31
CA GLY A 92 -9.00 4.38 -1.74
C GLY A 92 -9.68 3.06 -1.39
N TYR A 93 -9.22 2.34 -0.36
CA TYR A 93 -9.76 1.03 0.01
C TYR A 93 -11.27 1.06 0.30
N PHE A 94 -11.67 1.85 1.30
CA PHE A 94 -13.06 1.97 1.72
C PHE A 94 -13.92 2.66 0.67
N SER A 95 -13.36 3.63 -0.06
CA SER A 95 -14.01 4.23 -1.24
C SER A 95 -14.40 3.19 -2.29
N LEU A 96 -13.47 2.29 -2.66
CA LEU A 96 -13.73 1.24 -3.64
C LEU A 96 -14.75 0.22 -3.10
N LEU A 97 -14.56 -0.20 -1.85
CA LEU A 97 -15.49 -1.10 -1.19
C LEU A 97 -16.91 -0.54 -1.17
N ALA A 98 -17.05 0.75 -0.82
CA ALA A 98 -18.32 1.44 -0.80
C ALA A 98 -18.96 1.51 -2.18
N SER A 99 -18.18 1.88 -3.21
CA SER A 99 -18.68 2.01 -4.59
C SER A 99 -19.36 0.74 -5.10
N ARG A 100 -18.88 -0.43 -4.66
CA ARG A 100 -19.48 -1.73 -5.01
C ARG A 100 -20.84 -1.97 -4.36
N ILE A 101 -21.03 -1.52 -3.13
CA ILE A 101 -22.25 -1.79 -2.34
C ILE A 101 -23.32 -0.72 -2.60
N VAL A 102 -22.94 0.56 -2.66
CA VAL A 102 -23.91 1.64 -2.86
C VAL A 102 -24.51 1.63 -4.28
N GLY A 103 -23.82 1.01 -5.24
CA GLY A 103 -24.30 0.81 -6.60
C GLY A 103 -24.48 2.10 -7.38
N ASN A 104 -25.17 2.01 -8.52
CA ASN A 104 -25.35 3.14 -9.44
C ASN A 104 -26.25 4.25 -8.89
N GLN A 105 -27.08 3.94 -7.89
CA GLN A 105 -27.97 4.91 -7.25
C GLN A 105 -27.31 5.60 -6.04
N GLY A 106 -26.14 5.15 -5.63
CA GLY A 106 -25.39 5.72 -4.52
C GLY A 106 -24.20 6.55 -4.99
N HIS A 107 -23.58 7.25 -4.04
CA HIS A 107 -22.43 8.10 -4.32
C HIS A 107 -21.34 7.91 -3.27
N VAL A 108 -20.09 8.00 -3.71
CA VAL A 108 -18.92 7.95 -2.82
C VAL A 108 -18.08 9.19 -3.07
N VAL A 109 -17.83 9.96 -2.03
CA VAL A 109 -17.00 11.16 -2.04
C VAL A 109 -15.77 10.89 -1.18
N ALA A 110 -14.61 10.81 -1.82
CA ALA A 110 -13.34 10.56 -1.16
C ALA A 110 -12.57 11.87 -0.96
N PHE A 111 -12.18 12.17 0.29
CA PHE A 111 -11.31 13.29 0.61
C PHE A 111 -9.93 12.78 0.98
N GLU A 112 -8.91 13.31 0.30
CA GLU A 112 -7.53 12.90 0.53
C GLU A 112 -6.60 14.10 0.31
N PRO A 113 -5.88 14.55 1.34
CA PRO A 113 -5.03 15.72 1.23
C PRO A 113 -3.73 15.46 0.47
N HIS A 114 -3.23 14.22 0.42
CA HIS A 114 -1.94 13.94 -0.20
C HIS A 114 -2.08 13.78 -1.73
N PRO A 115 -1.44 14.64 -2.57
CA PRO A 115 -1.66 14.62 -4.02
C PRO A 115 -1.32 13.29 -4.70
N HIS A 116 -0.28 12.59 -4.21
CA HIS A 116 0.06 11.25 -4.68
C HIS A 116 -1.10 10.26 -4.50
N ASN A 117 -1.76 10.28 -3.34
CA ASN A 117 -2.84 9.38 -3.00
C ASN A 117 -4.08 9.69 -3.85
N VAL A 118 -4.37 10.97 -4.09
CA VAL A 118 -5.42 11.40 -5.03
C VAL A 118 -5.17 10.81 -6.43
N GLN A 119 -3.93 10.83 -6.93
CA GLN A 119 -3.60 10.24 -8.23
C GLN A 119 -3.78 8.71 -8.24
N VAL A 120 -3.49 8.05 -7.12
CA VAL A 120 -3.69 6.60 -6.95
C VAL A 120 -5.16 6.25 -7.00
N ILE A 121 -5.98 6.93 -6.19
CA ILE A 121 -7.44 6.72 -6.13
C ILE A 121 -8.07 6.88 -7.52
N LYS A 122 -7.70 7.95 -8.25
CA LYS A 122 -8.23 8.23 -9.59
C LYS A 122 -7.92 7.15 -10.65
N LYS A 123 -6.88 6.34 -10.43
CA LYS A 123 -6.50 5.25 -11.35
C LYS A 123 -7.14 3.92 -10.97
N ASN A 124 -7.67 3.78 -9.77
CA ASN A 124 -8.38 2.57 -9.38
C ASN A 124 -9.71 2.50 -10.13
N SER A 125 -10.10 1.31 -10.60
CA SER A 125 -11.36 1.11 -11.31
C SER A 125 -12.03 -0.19 -10.92
N LEU A 126 -13.35 -0.22 -11.10
CA LEU A 126 -14.11 -1.47 -11.26
C LEU A 126 -13.52 -2.33 -12.39
#